data_AF-A0A9Q4KZA1-F1
#
_entry.id   AF-A0A9Q4KZA1-F1
#
_cell.length_a   1.000
_cell.length_b   1.000
_cell.length_c   1.000
_cell.angle_alpha   90.00
_cell.angle_beta   90.00
_cell.angle_gamma   90.00
#
_symmetry.space_group_name_H-M   'P 1'
#
loop_
_entity.id
_entity.type
_entity.pdbx_description
1 polymer ?
#
loop_
_entity_poly.entity_id
_entity_poly.type
_entity_poly.pdbx_seq_one_letter_code
_entity_poly.pdbx_strand_id
1 'polypeptide(L)'
;MRTQRRLTRLMQLVLVGLVAYGLVDGQPKAIVNGSVALLITFFPALLERNYDLPLDPWLGLWITAAVFLHTLGSAGLYGQIDWWDHLTHALSASLVAGVGYTVARAVDLHADDIHIPSRVAFVYIFVLVMAFGVIWELFEFALDIIAASTGVTMPLAQHGLDDTVRDLMYNSLGALLVGTFGQVYLTDVAETVRERLLSVES
;
A
#
# COMPACT_ATOMS: atom_id res chain seq x y z
N MET A 1 6.92 16.99 9.35
CA MET A 1 6.73 15.86 10.29
C MET A 1 5.51 16.00 11.22
N ARG A 2 5.28 17.12 11.92
CA ARG A 2 4.12 17.27 12.83
C ARG A 2 2.77 17.17 12.11
N THR A 3 2.64 17.74 10.91
CA THR A 3 1.40 17.70 10.11
C THR A 3 1.04 16.29 9.66
N GLN A 4 2.02 15.54 9.15
CA GLN A 4 1.87 14.14 8.72
C GLN A 4 1.29 13.28 9.85
N ARG A 5 1.92 13.33 11.03
CA ARG A 5 1.47 12.58 12.20
C ARG A 5 0.07 12.97 12.66
N ARG A 6 -0.34 14.24 12.49
CA ARG A 6 -1.70 14.69 12.77
C ARG A 6 -2.70 14.12 11.77
N LEU A 7 -2.39 14.12 10.49
CA LEU A 7 -3.24 13.52 9.44
C LEU A 7 -3.41 12.02 9.64
N THR A 8 -2.33 11.29 9.94
CA THR A 8 -2.38 9.86 10.29
C THR A 8 -3.33 9.62 11.46
N ARG A 9 -3.19 10.38 12.56
CA ARG A 9 -4.07 10.24 13.73
C ARG A 9 -5.52 10.58 13.43
N LEU A 10 -5.77 11.59 12.59
CA LEU A 10 -7.11 11.94 12.15
C LEU A 10 -7.76 10.75 11.40
N MET A 11 -7.05 10.15 10.44
CA MET A 11 -7.53 8.98 9.72
C MET A 11 -7.78 7.79 10.65
N GLN A 12 -6.88 7.55 11.62
CA GLN A 12 -7.07 6.51 12.64
C GLN A 12 -8.34 6.76 13.48
N LEU A 13 -8.60 8.01 13.90
CA LEU A 13 -9.81 8.34 14.64
C LEU A 13 -11.08 8.08 13.82
N VAL A 14 -11.06 8.38 12.51
CA VAL A 14 -12.18 8.08 11.61
C VAL A 14 -12.37 6.57 11.48
N LEU A 15 -11.30 5.78 11.34
CA LEU A 15 -11.40 4.32 11.31
C LEU A 15 -11.95 3.75 12.62
N VAL A 16 -11.55 4.27 13.79
CA VAL A 16 -12.14 3.90 15.08
C VAL A 16 -13.63 4.21 15.09
N GLY A 17 -14.02 5.38 14.59
CA GLY A 17 -15.43 5.76 14.43
C GLY A 17 -16.20 4.79 13.52
N LEU A 18 -15.60 4.35 12.41
CA LEU A 18 -16.19 3.38 11.49
C LEU A 18 -16.39 2.01 12.14
N VAL A 19 -15.39 1.53 12.89
CA VAL A 19 -15.50 0.26 13.65
C VAL A 19 -16.58 0.37 14.73
N ALA A 20 -16.61 1.48 15.48
CA ALA A 20 -17.63 1.71 16.50
C ALA A 20 -19.04 1.77 15.90
N TYR A 21 -19.21 2.47 14.77
CA TYR A 21 -20.46 2.49 14.02
C TYR A 21 -20.86 1.08 13.57
N GLY A 22 -19.93 0.33 12.99
CA GLY A 22 -20.17 -1.06 12.58
C GLY A 22 -20.58 -1.97 13.75
N LEU A 23 -20.03 -1.78 14.94
CA LEU A 23 -20.42 -2.52 16.15
C LEU A 23 -21.84 -2.15 16.62
N VAL A 24 -22.23 -0.88 16.53
CA VAL A 24 -23.56 -0.41 16.95
C VAL A 24 -24.65 -0.84 15.96
N ASP A 25 -24.38 -0.72 14.66
CA ASP A 25 -25.34 -1.00 13.59
C ASP A 25 -25.29 -2.47 13.12
N GLY A 26 -24.39 -3.28 13.70
CA GLY A 26 -24.24 -4.69 13.37
C GLY A 26 -23.76 -4.94 11.95
N GLN A 27 -22.83 -4.13 11.43
CA GLN A 27 -22.25 -4.24 10.10
C GLN A 27 -20.88 -4.96 10.12
N PRO A 28 -20.81 -6.27 9.83
CA PRO A 28 -19.56 -7.04 9.95
C PRO A 28 -18.46 -6.55 9.02
N LYS A 29 -18.84 -6.10 7.81
CA LYS A 29 -17.90 -5.56 6.81
C LYS A 29 -17.14 -4.34 7.33
N ALA A 30 -17.84 -3.39 7.96
CA ALA A 30 -17.24 -2.19 8.55
C ALA A 30 -16.32 -2.53 9.74
N ILE A 31 -16.74 -3.48 10.59
CA ILE A 31 -15.96 -3.93 11.75
C ILE A 31 -14.65 -4.58 11.29
N VAL A 32 -14.72 -5.55 10.37
CA VAL A 32 -13.55 -6.31 9.93
C VAL A 32 -12.59 -5.42 9.17
N ASN A 33 -13.05 -4.71 8.13
CA ASN A 33 -12.16 -3.90 7.29
C ASN A 33 -11.57 -2.73 8.08
N GLY A 34 -12.38 -2.07 8.92
CA GLY A 34 -11.90 -0.99 9.79
C GLY A 34 -10.87 -1.47 10.83
N SER A 35 -11.07 -2.64 11.42
CA SER A 35 -10.14 -3.20 12.41
C SER A 35 -8.81 -3.61 11.77
N VAL A 36 -8.86 -4.31 10.62
CA VAL A 36 -7.66 -4.68 9.87
C VAL A 36 -6.88 -3.44 9.43
N ALA A 37 -7.57 -2.43 8.88
CA ALA A 37 -6.94 -1.18 8.49
C ALA A 37 -6.26 -0.49 9.67
N LEU A 38 -6.94 -0.37 10.82
CA LEU A 38 -6.37 0.19 12.05
C LEU A 38 -5.08 -0.53 12.46
N LEU A 39 -5.08 -1.86 12.49
CA LEU A 39 -3.90 -2.65 12.82
C LEU A 39 -2.74 -2.33 11.87
N ILE A 40 -2.99 -2.25 10.57
CA ILE A 40 -1.97 -1.89 9.57
C ILE A 40 -1.42 -0.47 9.82
N THR A 41 -2.26 0.50 10.22
CA THR A 41 -1.77 1.86 10.50
C THR A 41 -0.76 1.94 11.65
N PHE A 42 -0.78 0.97 12.57
CA PHE A 42 0.18 0.90 13.68
C PHE A 42 1.47 0.15 13.32
N PHE A 43 1.51 -0.53 12.18
CA PHE A 43 2.66 -1.33 11.75
C PHE A 43 3.97 -0.53 11.71
N PRO A 44 4.03 0.71 11.16
CA PRO A 44 5.25 1.51 11.19
C PRO A 44 5.74 1.78 12.62
N ALA A 45 4.83 2.17 13.53
CA ALA A 45 5.19 2.46 14.92
C ALA A 45 5.69 1.20 15.67
N LEU A 46 5.15 0.02 15.34
CA LEU A 46 5.63 -1.25 15.87
C LEU A 46 7.05 -1.57 15.38
N LEU A 47 7.34 -1.31 14.10
CA LEU A 47 8.68 -1.50 13.54
C LEU A 47 9.70 -0.55 14.19
N GLU A 48 9.37 0.73 14.33
CA GLU A 48 10.24 1.71 15.03
C GLU A 48 10.54 1.25 16.46
N ARG A 49 9.51 0.79 17.19
CA ARG A 49 9.64 0.39 18.60
C ARG A 49 10.43 -0.90 18.79
N ASN A 50 10.23 -1.89 17.92
CA ASN A 50 10.77 -3.25 18.14
C ASN A 50 12.13 -3.46 17.49
N TYR A 51 12.47 -2.67 16.46
CA TYR A 51 13.68 -2.85 15.66
C TYR A 51 14.57 -1.60 15.59
N ASP A 52 14.24 -0.54 16.34
CA ASP A 52 14.94 0.76 16.34
C ASP A 52 15.18 1.34 14.93
N LEU A 53 14.26 1.03 13.99
CA LEU A 53 14.30 1.53 12.63
C LEU A 53 13.68 2.93 12.59
N PRO A 54 14.42 4.01 12.28
CA PRO A 54 13.83 5.34 12.16
C PRO A 54 13.01 5.42 10.87
N LEU A 55 11.69 5.28 10.96
CA LEU A 55 10.81 5.37 9.80
C LEU A 55 10.40 6.82 9.53
N ASP A 56 10.37 7.20 8.25
CA ASP A 56 9.90 8.53 7.85
C ASP A 56 8.38 8.64 8.15
N PRO A 57 7.91 9.68 8.86
CA PRO A 57 6.49 9.95 9.03
C PRO A 57 5.67 9.99 7.73
N TRP A 58 6.31 10.25 6.59
CA TRP A 58 5.69 10.18 5.27
C TRP A 58 5.29 8.76 4.87
N LEU A 59 6.12 7.75 5.17
CA LEU A 59 5.79 6.35 4.93
C LEU A 59 4.59 5.92 5.75
N GLY A 60 4.55 6.30 7.03
CA GLY A 60 3.41 6.04 7.90
C GLY A 60 2.12 6.70 7.40
N LEU A 61 2.21 7.93 6.90
CA LEU A 61 1.07 8.61 6.28
C LEU A 61 0.60 7.89 5.00
N TRP A 62 1.53 7.47 4.14
CA TRP A 62 1.22 6.81 2.89
C TRP A 62 0.53 5.45 3.10
N ILE A 63 1.08 4.60 4.00
CA ILE A 63 0.46 3.33 4.40
C ILE A 63 -0.94 3.59 4.97
N THR A 64 -1.06 4.56 5.87
CA THR A 64 -2.35 4.91 6.49
C THR A 64 -3.36 5.38 5.44
N ALA A 65 -2.95 6.22 4.50
CA ALA A 65 -3.84 6.74 3.45
C ALA A 65 -4.36 5.61 2.54
N ALA A 66 -3.52 4.64 2.18
CA ALA A 66 -3.93 3.51 1.35
C ALA A 66 -5.02 2.67 2.03
N VAL A 67 -4.76 2.20 3.25
CA VAL A 67 -5.73 1.37 3.99
C VAL A 67 -6.98 2.16 4.39
N PHE A 68 -6.82 3.45 4.68
CA PHE A 68 -7.95 4.33 4.99
C PHE A 68 -8.90 4.48 3.80
N LEU A 69 -8.40 4.81 2.63
CA LEU A 69 -9.21 5.00 1.43
C LEU A 69 -9.86 3.68 0.98
N HIS A 70 -9.14 2.56 1.06
CA HIS A 70 -9.70 1.23 0.78
C HIS A 70 -10.84 0.88 1.75
N THR A 71 -10.70 1.21 3.03
CA THR A 71 -11.75 0.98 4.03
C THR A 71 -12.99 1.85 3.76
N LEU A 72 -12.81 3.12 3.37
CA LEU A 72 -13.94 3.97 2.97
C LEU A 72 -14.62 3.46 1.68
N GLY A 73 -13.83 2.95 0.73
CA GLY A 73 -14.30 2.23 -0.45
C GLY A 73 -15.26 1.11 -0.05
N SER A 74 -14.77 0.21 0.79
CA SER A 74 -15.55 -0.89 1.37
C SER A 74 -16.80 -0.45 2.12
N ALA A 75 -16.75 0.69 2.81
CA ALA A 75 -17.89 1.24 3.56
C ALA A 75 -18.98 1.85 2.65
N GLY A 76 -18.77 1.89 1.33
CA GLY A 76 -19.80 2.25 0.37
C GLY A 76 -19.31 3.10 -0.80
N LEU A 77 -18.10 3.68 -0.73
CA LEU A 77 -17.62 4.56 -1.81
C LEU A 77 -17.32 3.82 -3.11
N TYR A 78 -17.03 2.52 -3.07
CA TYR A 78 -16.92 1.70 -4.30
C TYR A 78 -18.21 1.68 -5.11
N GLY A 79 -19.38 1.72 -4.46
CA GLY A 79 -20.67 1.78 -5.15
C GLY A 79 -21.18 3.18 -5.47
N GLN A 80 -20.52 4.23 -4.97
CA GLN A 80 -20.99 5.63 -5.10
C GLN A 80 -20.11 6.47 -6.03
N ILE A 81 -18.83 6.12 -6.17
CA ILE A 81 -17.84 6.90 -6.89
C ILE A 81 -17.06 5.96 -7.80
N ASP A 82 -17.37 5.98 -9.10
CA ASP A 82 -16.86 5.05 -10.11
C ASP A 82 -15.32 4.94 -10.19
N TRP A 83 -14.59 6.00 -9.82
CA TRP A 83 -13.12 6.02 -9.88
C TRP A 83 -12.45 5.69 -8.54
N TRP A 84 -13.22 5.53 -7.47
CA TRP A 84 -12.69 5.32 -6.12
C TRP A 84 -11.88 4.05 -6.03
N ASP A 85 -12.41 3.00 -6.64
CA ASP A 85 -11.76 1.69 -6.70
C ASP A 85 -10.37 1.78 -7.35
N HIS A 86 -10.32 2.35 -8.56
CA HIS A 86 -9.08 2.61 -9.29
C HIS A 86 -8.04 3.40 -8.48
N LEU A 87 -8.47 4.40 -7.70
CA LEU A 87 -7.57 5.15 -6.82
C LEU A 87 -6.98 4.25 -5.73
N THR A 88 -7.80 3.41 -5.09
CA THR A 88 -7.35 2.53 -4.01
C THR A 88 -6.39 1.46 -4.51
N HIS A 89 -6.63 0.92 -5.71
CA HIS A 89 -5.73 -0.03 -6.37
C HIS A 89 -4.41 0.63 -6.75
N ALA A 90 -4.43 1.79 -7.41
CA ALA A 90 -3.21 2.52 -7.76
C ALA A 90 -2.37 2.90 -6.54
N LEU A 91 -3.02 3.34 -5.45
CA LEU A 91 -2.32 3.70 -4.21
C LEU A 91 -1.74 2.48 -3.49
N SER A 92 -2.45 1.36 -3.47
CA SER A 92 -1.95 0.10 -2.89
C SER A 92 -0.79 -0.47 -3.70
N ALA A 93 -0.92 -0.49 -5.03
CA ALA A 93 0.15 -0.87 -5.96
C ALA A 93 1.41 -0.02 -5.74
N SER A 94 1.25 1.28 -5.49
CA SER A 94 2.37 2.17 -5.24
C SER A 94 3.14 1.88 -3.95
N LEU A 95 2.45 1.41 -2.90
CA LEU A 95 3.10 0.96 -1.67
C LEU A 95 3.88 -0.34 -1.90
N VAL A 96 3.29 -1.31 -2.60
CA VAL A 96 3.98 -2.57 -2.96
C VAL A 96 5.22 -2.27 -3.78
N ALA A 97 5.13 -1.35 -4.75
CA ALA A 97 6.26 -0.91 -5.55
C ALA A 97 7.36 -0.27 -4.69
N GLY A 98 6.99 0.60 -3.74
CA GLY A 98 7.93 1.23 -2.80
C GLY A 98 8.66 0.22 -1.90
N VAL A 99 7.94 -0.79 -1.40
CA VAL A 99 8.53 -1.90 -0.64
C VAL A 99 9.49 -2.70 -1.52
N GLY A 100 9.07 -3.06 -2.73
CA GLY A 100 9.91 -3.76 -3.70
C GLY A 100 11.20 -3.01 -3.99
N TYR A 101 11.10 -1.72 -4.29
CA TYR A 101 12.25 -0.85 -4.50
C TYR A 101 13.20 -0.85 -3.30
N THR A 102 12.65 -0.71 -2.09
CA THR A 102 13.44 -0.69 -0.85
C THR A 102 14.23 -1.98 -0.68
N VAL A 103 13.61 -3.13 -0.95
CA VAL A 103 14.28 -4.44 -0.91
C VAL A 103 15.39 -4.52 -1.97
N ALA A 104 15.09 -4.18 -3.23
CA ALA A 104 16.10 -4.22 -4.29
C ALA A 104 17.30 -3.31 -3.97
N ARG A 105 17.04 -2.09 -3.47
CA ARG A 105 18.10 -1.15 -3.09
C ARG A 105 18.90 -1.63 -1.88
N ALA A 106 18.25 -2.27 -0.91
CA ALA A 106 18.96 -2.84 0.22
C ALA A 106 19.94 -3.94 -0.23
N VAL A 107 19.53 -4.80 -1.17
CA VAL A 107 20.41 -5.82 -1.75
C VAL A 107 21.58 -5.18 -2.51
N ASP A 108 21.30 -4.25 -3.42
CA ASP A 108 22.32 -3.56 -4.23
C ASP A 108 23.33 -2.74 -3.40
N LEU A 109 22.94 -2.29 -2.20
CA LEU A 109 23.83 -1.54 -1.29
C LEU A 109 24.64 -2.41 -0.32
N HIS A 110 24.15 -3.59 0.06
CA HIS A 110 24.74 -4.40 1.14
C HIS A 110 25.32 -5.73 0.67
N ALA A 111 25.14 -6.09 -0.61
CA ALA A 111 25.77 -7.24 -1.21
C ALA A 111 26.81 -6.75 -2.23
N ASP A 112 28.08 -6.76 -1.84
CA ASP A 112 29.19 -6.21 -2.63
C ASP A 112 29.32 -6.86 -4.03
N ASP A 113 28.87 -8.11 -4.16
CA ASP A 113 28.91 -8.87 -5.43
C ASP A 113 27.65 -8.66 -6.31
N ILE A 114 26.63 -7.93 -5.83
CA ILE A 114 25.36 -7.77 -6.52
C ILE A 114 25.16 -6.31 -6.92
N HIS A 115 25.21 -6.05 -8.22
CA HIS A 115 24.74 -4.79 -8.80
C HIS A 115 23.42 -5.01 -9.52
N ILE A 116 22.40 -4.20 -9.22
CA ILE A 116 21.08 -4.24 -9.85
C ILE A 116 20.94 -3.04 -10.79
N PRO A 117 21.08 -3.21 -12.11
CA PRO A 117 20.87 -2.13 -13.05
C PRO A 117 19.45 -1.57 -12.96
N SER A 118 19.29 -0.27 -13.18
CA SER A 118 18.00 0.42 -13.08
C SER A 118 16.89 -0.24 -13.92
N ARG A 119 17.23 -0.76 -15.11
CA ARG A 119 16.28 -1.49 -15.97
C ARG A 119 15.80 -2.80 -15.33
N VAL A 120 16.69 -3.52 -14.65
CA VAL A 120 16.34 -4.78 -13.95
C VAL A 120 15.48 -4.47 -12.73
N ALA A 121 15.84 -3.44 -11.96
CA ALA A 121 15.02 -2.97 -10.84
C ALA A 121 13.60 -2.59 -11.27
N PHE A 122 13.46 -1.88 -12.39
CA PHE A 122 12.15 -1.54 -12.96
C PHE A 122 11.30 -2.78 -13.27
N VAL A 123 11.85 -3.75 -14.00
CA VAL A 123 11.14 -4.98 -14.36
C VAL A 123 10.77 -5.79 -13.11
N TYR A 124 11.70 -5.91 -12.17
CA TYR A 124 11.47 -6.57 -10.88
C TYR A 124 10.31 -5.93 -10.12
N ILE A 125 10.30 -4.59 -9.96
CA ILE A 125 9.23 -3.87 -9.27
C ILE A 125 7.89 -4.07 -9.99
N PHE A 126 7.89 -3.97 -11.32
CA PHE A 126 6.67 -4.17 -12.10
C PHE A 126 6.10 -5.57 -11.90
N VAL A 127 6.94 -6.61 -12.02
CA VAL A 127 6.52 -8.00 -11.80
C VAL A 127 6.06 -8.23 -10.37
N LEU A 128 6.74 -7.65 -9.38
CA LEU A 128 6.36 -7.78 -7.97
C LEU A 128 4.97 -7.21 -7.71
N VAL A 129 4.67 -6.01 -8.22
CA VAL A 129 3.35 -5.39 -8.08
C VAL A 129 2.28 -6.22 -8.76
N MET A 130 2.54 -6.72 -9.98
CA MET A 130 1.59 -7.58 -10.69
C MET A 130 1.35 -8.91 -9.97
N ALA A 131 2.40 -9.52 -9.43
CA ALA A 131 2.28 -10.75 -8.66
C ALA A 131 1.44 -10.53 -7.39
N PHE A 132 1.66 -9.41 -6.69
CA PHE A 132 0.84 -9.05 -5.53
C PHE A 132 -0.62 -8.79 -5.93
N GLY A 133 -0.86 -8.10 -7.05
CA GLY A 133 -2.19 -7.91 -7.61
C GLY A 133 -2.91 -9.23 -7.84
N VAL A 134 -2.27 -10.20 -8.51
CA VAL A 134 -2.85 -11.54 -8.72
C VAL A 134 -3.12 -12.26 -7.39
N ILE A 135 -2.22 -12.18 -6.41
CA ILE A 135 -2.44 -12.78 -5.08
C ILE A 135 -3.65 -12.14 -4.39
N TRP A 136 -3.84 -10.84 -4.55
CA TRP A 136 -4.99 -10.12 -3.99
C TRP A 136 -6.31 -10.60 -4.60
N GLU A 137 -6.40 -10.68 -5.92
CA GLU A 137 -7.59 -11.22 -6.63
C GLU A 137 -7.91 -12.65 -6.20
N LEU A 138 -6.89 -13.49 -6.06
CA LEU A 138 -7.06 -14.87 -5.58
C LEU A 138 -7.54 -14.92 -4.14
N PHE A 139 -7.12 -13.97 -3.29
CA PHE A 139 -7.59 -13.85 -1.92
C PHE A 139 -9.07 -13.46 -1.90
N GLU A 140 -9.50 -12.46 -2.66
CA GLU A 140 -10.92 -12.07 -2.77
C GLU A 140 -11.78 -13.22 -3.29
N PHE A 141 -11.34 -13.90 -4.34
CA PHE A 141 -12.03 -15.09 -4.86
C PHE A 141 -12.17 -16.20 -3.81
N ALA A 142 -11.11 -16.46 -3.02
CA ALA A 142 -11.16 -17.45 -1.95
C ALA A 142 -12.15 -17.06 -0.84
N LEU A 143 -12.22 -15.77 -0.50
CA LEU A 143 -13.17 -15.25 0.47
C LEU A 143 -14.62 -15.42 -0.02
N ASP A 144 -14.88 -15.21 -1.31
CA ASP A 144 -16.21 -15.45 -1.90
C ASP A 144 -16.62 -16.92 -1.86
N ILE A 145 -15.70 -17.86 -2.11
CA ILE A 145 -15.97 -19.30 -1.95
C ILE A 145 -16.36 -19.61 -0.50
N ILE A 146 -15.62 -19.07 0.46
CA ILE A 146 -15.90 -19.28 1.89
C ILE A 146 -17.29 -18.73 2.24
N ALA A 147 -17.61 -17.52 1.79
CA ALA A 147 -18.90 -16.89 1.99
C ALA A 147 -20.06 -17.71 1.40
N ALA A 148 -19.89 -18.18 0.16
CA ALA A 148 -20.88 -19.04 -0.51
C ALA A 148 -21.10 -20.38 0.24
N SER A 149 -20.04 -20.95 0.82
CA SER A 149 -20.12 -22.22 1.54
C SER A 149 -20.67 -22.10 2.97
N THR A 150 -20.50 -20.94 3.61
CA THR A 150 -20.85 -20.72 5.03
C THR A 150 -22.11 -19.89 5.22
N GLY A 151 -22.58 -19.21 4.17
CA GLY A 151 -23.69 -18.25 4.24
C GLY A 151 -23.34 -16.94 4.95
N VAL A 152 -22.06 -16.72 5.28
CA VAL A 152 -21.58 -15.48 5.90
C VAL A 152 -21.42 -14.41 4.82
N THR A 153 -21.88 -13.19 5.09
CA THR A 153 -21.64 -12.06 4.19
C THR A 153 -20.18 -11.64 4.23
N MET A 154 -19.50 -11.65 3.08
CA MET A 154 -18.07 -11.42 3.05
C MET A 154 -17.69 -9.94 3.14
N PRO A 155 -16.70 -9.55 3.96
CA PRO A 155 -16.23 -8.17 4.08
C PRO A 155 -15.50 -7.67 2.84
N LEU A 156 -14.83 -8.55 2.12
CA LEU A 156 -14.09 -8.28 0.88
C LEU A 156 -14.60 -9.31 -0.12
N ALA A 157 -15.27 -8.84 -1.17
CA ALA A 157 -15.94 -9.71 -2.13
C ALA A 157 -15.48 -9.29 -3.53
N GLN A 158 -15.22 -10.26 -4.40
CA GLN A 158 -14.87 -10.01 -5.78
C GLN A 158 -16.12 -9.47 -6.50
N HIS A 159 -16.01 -8.35 -7.22
CA HIS A 159 -17.15 -7.78 -7.95
C HIS A 159 -17.29 -8.32 -9.39
N GLY A 160 -16.57 -9.39 -9.72
CA GLY A 160 -16.67 -10.13 -10.97
C GLY A 160 -15.43 -10.01 -11.85
N LEU A 161 -15.49 -10.58 -13.06
CA LEU A 161 -14.34 -10.64 -13.97
C LEU A 161 -13.92 -9.26 -14.51
N ASP A 162 -14.89 -8.38 -14.80
CA ASP A 162 -14.61 -7.04 -15.31
C ASP A 162 -13.87 -6.17 -14.28
N ASP A 163 -14.16 -6.39 -12.99
CA ASP A 163 -13.53 -5.74 -11.85
C ASP A 163 -12.06 -6.17 -11.73
N THR A 164 -11.83 -7.48 -11.60
CA THR A 164 -10.49 -8.09 -11.58
C THR A 164 -9.60 -7.63 -12.74
N VAL A 165 -10.15 -7.54 -13.96
CA VAL A 165 -9.37 -7.08 -15.12
C VAL A 165 -9.00 -5.60 -14.96
N ARG A 166 -9.92 -4.76 -14.51
CA ARG A 166 -9.65 -3.34 -14.25
C ARG A 166 -8.62 -3.18 -13.13
N ASP A 167 -8.71 -3.97 -12.07
CA ASP A 167 -7.78 -3.93 -10.94
C ASP A 167 -6.36 -4.25 -11.37
N LEU A 168 -6.18 -5.30 -12.16
CA LEU A 168 -4.88 -5.63 -12.74
C LEU A 168 -4.38 -4.55 -13.72
N MET A 169 -5.27 -3.88 -14.46
CA MET A 169 -4.89 -2.73 -15.30
C MET A 169 -4.42 -1.53 -14.46
N TYR A 170 -5.12 -1.16 -13.39
CA TYR A 170 -4.72 -0.04 -12.53
C TYR A 170 -3.49 -0.37 -11.68
N ASN A 171 -3.34 -1.63 -11.25
CA ASN A 171 -2.10 -2.13 -10.65
C ASN A 171 -0.92 -1.98 -11.62
N SER A 172 -1.12 -2.31 -12.90
CA SER A 172 -0.10 -2.11 -13.95
C SER A 172 0.25 -0.63 -14.12
N LEU A 173 -0.75 0.26 -14.18
CA LEU A 173 -0.52 1.71 -14.31
C LEU A 173 0.23 2.27 -13.09
N GLY A 174 -0.17 1.89 -11.88
CA GLY A 174 0.51 2.25 -10.64
C GLY A 174 1.96 1.76 -10.62
N ALA A 175 2.19 0.52 -11.06
CA ALA A 175 3.53 -0.06 -11.20
C ALA A 175 4.38 0.68 -12.23
N LEU A 176 3.82 1.07 -13.38
CA LEU A 176 4.53 1.85 -14.40
C LEU A 176 4.90 3.24 -13.89
N LEU A 177 3.95 3.93 -13.24
CA LEU A 177 4.19 5.25 -12.67
C LEU A 177 5.29 5.17 -11.62
N VAL A 178 5.16 4.31 -10.62
CA VAL A 178 6.15 4.23 -9.53
C VAL A 178 7.46 3.63 -10.01
N GLY A 179 7.43 2.64 -10.89
CA GLY A 179 8.62 2.09 -11.51
C GLY A 179 9.41 3.16 -12.27
N THR A 180 8.74 4.07 -12.97
CA THR A 180 9.40 5.15 -13.74
C THR A 180 9.80 6.32 -12.84
N PHE A 181 8.87 6.88 -12.07
CA PHE A 181 9.09 8.04 -11.21
C PHE A 181 9.95 7.72 -9.98
N GLY A 182 9.89 6.50 -9.46
CA GLY A 182 10.74 6.02 -8.38
C GLY A 182 12.21 6.00 -8.78
N GLN A 183 12.54 5.84 -10.06
CA GLN A 183 13.92 6.03 -10.53
C GLN A 183 14.29 7.50 -10.62
N VAL A 184 13.40 8.35 -11.13
CA VAL A 184 13.68 9.79 -11.33
C VAL A 184 13.90 10.51 -10.00
N TYR A 185 12.98 10.36 -9.04
CA TYR A 185 13.05 11.08 -7.76
C TYR A 185 14.25 10.66 -6.90
N LEU A 186 14.72 9.42 -7.06
CA LEU A 186 15.78 8.86 -6.23
C LEU A 186 17.16 8.91 -6.91
N THR A 187 17.22 9.05 -8.24
CA THR A 187 18.46 9.46 -8.92
C THR A 187 18.86 10.84 -8.39
N ASP A 188 17.94 11.80 -8.36
CA ASP A 188 18.20 13.16 -7.86
C ASP A 188 18.63 13.18 -6.40
N VAL A 189 18.01 12.38 -5.53
CA VAL A 189 18.40 12.28 -4.10
C VAL A 189 19.77 11.60 -3.94
N ALA A 190 20.05 10.54 -4.68
CA ALA A 190 21.34 9.85 -4.64
C ALA A 190 22.48 10.73 -5.17
N GLU A 191 22.24 11.51 -6.24
CA GLU A 191 23.20 12.49 -6.74
C GLU A 191 23.43 13.61 -5.73
N THR A 192 22.37 14.14 -5.12
CA THR A 192 22.47 15.20 -4.10
C THR A 192 23.26 14.73 -2.87
N VAL A 193 23.07 13.49 -2.41
CA VAL A 193 23.83 12.92 -1.29
C VAL A 193 25.29 12.70 -1.67
N ARG A 194 25.55 12.19 -2.88
CA ARG A 194 26.92 12.01 -3.41
C ARG A 194 27.66 13.34 -3.50
N GLU A 195 27.04 14.37 -4.06
CA GLU A 195 27.63 15.71 -4.16
C GLU A 195 27.94 16.31 -2.80
N ARG A 196 27.03 16.17 -1.82
CA ARG A 196 27.27 16.66 -0.46
C ARG A 196 28.42 15.94 0.23
N LEU A 197 28.51 14.63 0.10
CA LEU A 197 29.61 13.86 0.69
C LEU A 197 30.95 14.22 0.04
N LEU A 198 30.99 14.34 -1.28
CA LEU A 198 32.21 14.72 -2.01
C LEU A 198 32.62 16.19 -1.78
N SER A 199 31.67 17.10 -1.51
CA SER A 199 31.96 18.50 -1.16
C SER A 199 32.47 18.70 0.27
N VAL A 200 32.27 17.72 1.16
CA VAL A 200 32.76 17.75 2.54
C VAL A 200 34.20 17.23 2.63
N GLU A 201 34.67 16.51 1.61
CA GLU A 201 36.04 15.98 1.51
C GLU A 201 37.01 16.89 0.72
N SER A 202 36.57 18.07 0.26
CA SER A 202 37.39 19.09 -0.44
C SER A 202 37.57 20.37 0.39
#